data_AF-A0A4Z2GH60-F1
#
_entry.id   AF-A0A4Z2GH60-F1
#
_cell.length_a   1.000
_cell.length_b   1.000
_cell.length_c   1.000
_cell.angle_alpha   90.00
_cell.angle_beta   90.00
_cell.angle_gamma   90.00
#
_symmetry.space_group_name_H-M   'P 1'
#
loop_
_entity.id
_entity.type
_entity.pdbx_description
1 polymer ?
#
loop_
_entity_poly.entity_id
_entity_poly.type
_entity_poly.pdbx_seq_one_letter_code
_entity_poly.pdbx_strand_id
1 'polypeptide(L)'
;MFVVHVVASFFSKPQEDPTKMVDRYLYAMRLHDDQLSDISARFQAEMKKGLSEDSSAAAAMKMLPTHVCSTPDGSEKGEFMVLDLGGSKFKVLRVKVREGTGMKRGGVETEEKTYPVPKELHVGSGAELFDHVSESLKDFLHEKNISLEKKHPLAFTFSFPCEQTTLNQGLLLNWSKNFRARGLQGEDVVRALRGSIDRTGGVDVEVLAVVNDTVATMMTCGVDDQYCEVGLIGNCSAL
;
A
#
# COMPACT_ATOMS: atom_id res chain seq x y z
N MET A 1 -16.72 -69.06 17.08
CA MET A 1 -15.53 -68.37 16.52
C MET A 1 -15.90 -67.21 15.59
N PHE A 2 -16.85 -67.38 14.65
CA PHE A 2 -17.22 -66.32 13.69
C PHE A 2 -17.76 -65.03 14.33
N VAL A 3 -18.62 -65.14 15.34
CA VAL A 3 -19.22 -63.98 16.03
C VAL A 3 -18.15 -63.13 16.73
N VAL A 4 -17.14 -63.76 17.33
CA VAL A 4 -16.03 -63.05 17.99
C VAL A 4 -15.17 -62.30 16.96
N HIS A 5 -14.93 -62.87 15.78
CA HIS A 5 -14.23 -62.19 14.69
C HIS A 5 -15.03 -61.00 14.12
N VAL A 6 -16.35 -61.13 13.99
CA VAL A 6 -17.21 -60.04 13.50
C VAL A 6 -17.28 -58.90 14.50
N VAL A 7 -17.43 -59.22 15.80
CA VAL A 7 -17.44 -58.23 16.88
C VAL A 7 -16.08 -57.56 17.03
N ALA A 8 -14.98 -58.32 16.99
CA ALA A 8 -13.63 -57.75 16.97
C ALA A 8 -13.42 -56.82 15.76
N SER A 9 -13.89 -57.19 14.57
CA SER A 9 -13.78 -56.35 13.36
C SER A 9 -14.62 -55.07 13.43
N PHE A 10 -15.76 -55.10 14.14
CA PHE A 10 -16.60 -53.92 14.36
C PHE A 10 -15.95 -52.92 15.32
N PHE A 11 -15.27 -53.39 16.37
CA PHE A 11 -14.53 -52.57 17.32
C PHE A 11 -13.08 -52.27 16.91
N SER A 12 -12.56 -52.92 15.86
CA SER A 12 -11.20 -52.69 15.34
C SER A 12 -11.14 -51.70 14.18
N LYS A 13 -12.29 -51.17 13.70
CA LYS A 13 -12.24 -50.04 12.77
C LYS A 13 -11.72 -48.82 13.54
N PRO A 14 -10.52 -48.31 13.23
CA PRO A 14 -10.03 -47.12 13.91
C PRO A 14 -11.03 -46.01 13.63
N GLN A 15 -11.57 -45.41 14.69
CA GLN A 15 -12.29 -44.16 14.56
C GLN A 15 -11.32 -43.18 13.88
N GLU A 16 -11.75 -42.60 12.76
CA GLU A 16 -10.85 -41.80 11.95
C GLU A 16 -10.35 -40.62 12.78
N ASP A 17 -9.02 -40.52 12.89
CA ASP A 17 -8.35 -39.45 13.63
C ASP A 17 -8.88 -38.10 13.13
N PRO A 18 -9.47 -37.26 14.01
CA PRO A 18 -9.97 -35.94 13.64
C PRO A 18 -8.96 -35.10 12.86
N THR A 19 -7.67 -35.27 13.14
CA THR A 19 -6.57 -34.62 12.43
C THR A 19 -6.55 -35.01 10.94
N LYS A 20 -6.76 -36.28 10.61
CA LYS A 20 -6.80 -36.78 9.22
C LYS A 20 -8.05 -36.32 8.48
N MET A 21 -9.16 -36.11 9.19
CA MET A 21 -10.36 -35.51 8.61
C MET A 21 -10.13 -34.05 8.25
N VAL A 22 -9.53 -33.27 9.16
CA VAL A 22 -9.16 -31.86 8.91
C VAL A 22 -8.15 -31.75 7.77
N ASP A 23 -7.11 -32.58 7.76
CA ASP A 23 -6.08 -32.57 6.71
C ASP A 23 -6.65 -32.84 5.32
N ARG A 24 -7.62 -33.75 5.21
CA ARG A 24 -8.30 -34.04 3.95
C ARG A 24 -9.21 -32.89 3.54
N TYR A 25 -9.90 -32.27 4.50
CA TYR A 25 -10.74 -31.10 4.25
C TYR A 25 -9.91 -29.91 3.75
N LEU A 26 -8.72 -29.70 4.33
CA LEU A 26 -7.79 -28.63 3.99
C LEU A 26 -6.78 -29.03 2.91
N TYR A 27 -6.92 -30.20 2.29
CA TYR A 27 -5.92 -30.74 1.35
C TYR A 27 -5.60 -29.75 0.21
N ALA A 28 -6.60 -29.05 -0.31
CA ALA A 28 -6.43 -28.06 -1.37
C ALA A 28 -5.59 -26.83 -0.96
N MET A 29 -5.42 -26.58 0.34
CA MET A 29 -4.56 -25.50 0.87
C MET A 29 -3.12 -25.95 1.14
N ARG A 30 -2.83 -27.26 1.05
CA ARG A 30 -1.49 -27.82 1.21
C ARG A 30 -0.82 -27.85 -0.15
N LEU A 31 -0.08 -26.79 -0.45
CA LEU A 31 0.66 -26.66 -1.70
C LEU A 31 1.99 -27.41 -1.60
N HIS A 32 2.27 -28.25 -2.59
CA HIS A 32 3.54 -28.93 -2.77
C HIS A 32 4.54 -28.07 -3.56
N ASP A 33 5.82 -28.38 -3.49
CA ASP A 33 6.90 -27.60 -4.11
C ASP A 33 6.76 -27.46 -5.64
N ASP A 34 6.23 -28.47 -6.32
CA ASP A 34 5.93 -28.45 -7.74
C ASP A 34 4.79 -27.46 -8.05
N GLN A 35 3.75 -27.42 -7.22
CA GLN A 35 2.65 -26.47 -7.33
C GLN A 35 3.13 -25.03 -7.06
N LEU A 36 3.98 -24.83 -6.05
CA LEU A 36 4.59 -23.51 -5.78
C LEU A 36 5.47 -23.05 -6.94
N SER A 37 6.22 -23.97 -7.55
CA SER A 37 7.04 -23.68 -8.74
C SER A 37 6.18 -23.30 -9.95
N ASP A 38 5.06 -23.99 -10.19
CA ASP A 38 4.09 -23.65 -11.24
C ASP A 38 3.47 -22.26 -10.99
N ILE A 39 3.05 -21.97 -9.74
CA ILE A 39 2.53 -20.65 -9.36
C ILE A 39 3.56 -19.55 -9.63
N SER A 40 4.82 -19.76 -9.24
CA SER A 40 5.92 -18.81 -9.50
C SER A 40 6.13 -18.58 -11.00
N ALA A 41 6.15 -19.64 -11.81
CA ALA A 41 6.29 -19.56 -13.26
C ALA A 41 5.13 -18.77 -13.91
N ARG A 42 3.89 -19.01 -13.48
CA ARG A 42 2.71 -18.27 -13.95
C ARG A 42 2.75 -16.80 -13.56
N PHE A 43 3.18 -16.51 -12.33
CA PHE A 43 3.36 -15.14 -11.86
C PHE A 43 4.40 -14.41 -12.73
N GLN A 44 5.55 -15.03 -12.99
CA GLN A 44 6.56 -14.48 -13.90
C GLN A 44 6.05 -14.26 -15.32
N ALA A 45 5.23 -15.16 -15.85
CA ALA A 45 4.63 -15.00 -17.17
C ALA A 45 3.68 -13.80 -17.23
N GLU A 46 2.83 -13.61 -16.22
CA GLU A 46 1.94 -12.45 -16.15
C GLU A 46 2.70 -11.13 -15.93
N MET A 47 3.84 -11.13 -15.21
CA MET A 47 4.70 -9.94 -15.12
C MET A 47 5.25 -9.55 -16.49
N LYS A 48 5.79 -10.52 -17.24
CA LYS A 48 6.30 -10.29 -18.60
C LYS A 48 5.20 -9.77 -19.53
N LYS A 49 3.99 -10.32 -19.40
CA LYS A 49 2.81 -9.89 -20.16
C LYS A 49 2.41 -8.45 -19.83
N GLY A 50 2.45 -8.07 -18.55
CA GLY A 50 2.12 -6.73 -18.08
C GLY A 50 3.12 -5.65 -18.51
N LEU A 51 4.41 -6.01 -18.61
CA LEU A 51 5.47 -5.11 -19.07
C LEU A 51 5.54 -4.95 -20.60
N SER A 52 4.92 -5.86 -21.36
CA SER A 52 4.94 -5.83 -22.82
C SER A 52 3.89 -4.87 -23.37
N GLU A 53 4.30 -3.96 -24.26
CA GLU A 53 3.41 -2.97 -24.89
C GLU A 53 2.23 -3.63 -25.60
N ASP A 54 2.47 -4.75 -26.31
CA ASP A 54 1.45 -5.44 -27.11
C ASP A 54 0.39 -6.16 -26.27
N SER A 55 0.72 -6.54 -25.02
CA SER A 55 -0.13 -7.41 -24.19
C SER A 55 -0.56 -6.83 -22.84
N SER A 56 -0.04 -5.66 -22.46
CA SER A 56 -0.29 -5.00 -21.17
C SER A 56 -1.78 -4.73 -20.91
N ALA A 57 -2.52 -4.32 -21.94
CA ALA A 57 -3.96 -4.02 -21.83
C ALA A 57 -4.76 -5.23 -21.33
N ALA A 58 -4.42 -6.44 -21.80
CA ALA A 58 -5.06 -7.70 -21.43
C ALA A 58 -4.37 -8.44 -20.27
N ALA A 59 -3.31 -7.89 -19.68
CA ALA A 59 -2.63 -8.48 -18.55
C ALA A 59 -3.45 -8.32 -17.27
N ALA A 60 -3.47 -9.36 -16.44
CA ALA A 60 -4.07 -9.30 -15.11
C ALA A 60 -3.18 -8.48 -14.15
N MET A 61 -1.85 -8.64 -14.27
CA MET A 61 -0.87 -7.81 -13.58
C MET A 61 -0.48 -6.61 -14.45
N LYS A 62 -0.78 -5.41 -13.95
CA LYS A 62 -0.63 -4.16 -14.73
C LYS A 62 0.79 -3.62 -14.82
N MET A 63 1.70 -4.05 -13.93
CA MET A 63 3.11 -3.65 -13.92
C MET A 63 3.31 -2.13 -14.11
N LEU A 64 2.59 -1.35 -13.30
CA LEU A 64 2.46 0.10 -13.46
C LEU A 64 3.80 0.83 -13.15
N PRO A 65 4.30 1.69 -14.05
CA PRO A 65 5.46 2.53 -13.78
C PRO A 65 5.21 3.53 -12.65
N THR A 66 6.21 3.72 -11.78
CA THR A 66 6.11 4.57 -10.57
C THR A 66 6.76 5.94 -10.74
N HIS A 67 7.56 6.11 -11.80
CA HIS A 67 8.43 7.29 -12.04
C HIS A 67 9.49 7.55 -10.95
N VAL A 68 9.72 6.59 -10.05
CA VAL A 68 10.86 6.58 -9.13
C VAL A 68 11.99 5.80 -9.79
N CYS A 69 13.08 6.48 -10.14
CA CYS A 69 14.14 5.93 -10.98
C CYS A 69 15.35 5.38 -10.21
N SER A 70 15.46 5.66 -8.91
CA SER A 70 16.56 5.17 -8.05
C SER A 70 16.13 5.12 -6.58
N THR A 71 16.82 4.30 -5.80
CA THR A 71 16.75 4.29 -4.34
C THR A 71 17.47 5.51 -3.75
N PRO A 72 17.28 5.80 -2.44
CA PRO A 72 17.96 6.92 -1.80
C PRO A 72 19.49 6.79 -1.88
N ASP A 73 20.21 7.88 -2.10
CA ASP A 73 21.68 7.90 -2.22
C ASP A 73 22.38 8.61 -1.05
N GLY A 74 21.61 9.17 -0.11
CA GLY A 74 22.10 9.87 1.08
C GLY A 74 22.35 11.37 0.86
N SER A 75 22.14 11.89 -0.35
CA SER A 75 22.19 13.32 -0.65
C SER A 75 20.88 14.05 -0.32
N GLU A 76 19.82 13.30 0.02
CA GLU A 76 18.51 13.86 0.31
C GLU A 76 18.55 14.77 1.53
N LYS A 77 17.82 15.88 1.43
CA LYS A 77 17.68 16.83 2.53
C LYS A 77 16.41 17.65 2.39
N GLY A 78 15.94 18.14 3.52
CA GLY A 78 14.80 19.05 3.58
C GLY A 78 13.75 18.58 4.56
N GLU A 79 12.62 19.26 4.50
CA GLU A 79 11.45 18.99 5.32
C GLU A 79 10.26 18.78 4.40
N PHE A 80 9.57 17.67 4.58
CA PHE A 80 8.49 17.22 3.71
C PHE A 80 7.27 16.84 4.54
N MET A 81 6.09 17.21 4.03
CA MET A 81 4.83 16.67 4.50
C MET A 81 4.51 15.38 3.74
N VAL A 82 3.96 14.39 4.43
CA VAL A 82 3.53 13.13 3.82
C VAL A 82 2.09 12.85 4.23
N LEU A 83 1.26 12.54 3.24
CA LEU A 83 -0.08 12.01 3.45
C LEU A 83 -0.04 10.52 3.13
N ASP A 84 -0.48 9.67 4.05
CA ASP A 84 -0.52 8.22 3.85
C ASP A 84 -1.97 7.73 3.96
N LEU A 85 -2.56 7.45 2.79
CA LEU A 85 -3.93 6.99 2.63
C LEU A 85 -3.96 5.67 1.89
N GLY A 86 -4.34 4.61 2.60
CA GLY A 86 -4.33 3.28 2.00
C GLY A 86 -4.99 2.15 2.78
N GLY A 87 -5.25 2.34 4.06
CA GLY A 87 -5.91 1.36 4.93
C GLY A 87 -7.09 1.97 5.69
N SER A 88 -7.45 1.36 6.81
CA SER A 88 -8.50 1.88 7.71
C SER A 88 -8.07 3.13 8.50
N LYS A 89 -6.80 3.53 8.37
CA LYS A 89 -6.18 4.65 9.06
C LYS A 89 -5.58 5.57 8.00
N PHE A 90 -5.77 6.86 8.17
CA PHE A 90 -5.09 7.90 7.42
C PHE A 90 -3.98 8.49 8.32
N LYS A 91 -2.80 8.76 7.78
CA LYS A 91 -1.74 9.44 8.55
C LYS A 91 -1.27 10.70 7.85
N VAL A 92 -0.94 11.70 8.67
CA VAL A 92 -0.17 12.87 8.25
C VAL A 92 1.18 12.78 8.95
N LEU A 93 2.26 12.96 8.20
CA LEU A 93 3.61 12.93 8.70
C LEU A 93 4.37 14.19 8.30
N ARG A 94 5.31 14.60 9.14
CA ARG A 94 6.38 15.53 8.83
C ARG A 94 7.70 14.78 8.90
N VAL A 95 8.43 14.76 7.80
CA VAL A 95 9.72 14.08 7.68
C VAL A 95 10.79 15.13 7.46
N LYS A 96 11.76 15.20 8.37
CA LYS A 96 12.96 16.03 8.22
C LYS A 96 14.14 15.13 7.91
N VAL A 97 14.73 15.32 6.74
CA VAL A 97 15.94 14.63 6.32
C VAL A 97 17.10 15.60 6.46
N ARG A 98 18.07 15.24 7.31
CA ARG A 98 19.30 16.03 7.49
C ARG A 98 20.37 15.46 6.57
N GLU A 99 21.06 16.33 5.85
CA GLU A 99 22.21 15.95 5.04
C GLU A 99 23.30 15.32 5.93
N GLY A 100 23.84 14.17 5.51
CA GLY A 100 24.99 13.56 6.17
C GLY A 100 26.23 14.43 6.01
N THR A 101 26.97 14.68 7.09
CA THR A 101 28.27 15.37 7.03
C THR A 101 29.41 14.38 7.23
N GLY A 102 30.26 14.21 6.20
CA GLY A 102 31.42 13.32 6.24
C GLY A 102 31.04 11.84 6.36
N MET A 103 31.52 11.15 7.40
CA MET A 103 31.29 9.71 7.63
C MET A 103 29.97 9.39 8.37
N LYS A 104 29.17 10.38 8.76
CA LYS A 104 27.89 10.15 9.44
C LYS A 104 26.75 10.18 8.43
N ARG A 105 26.00 9.09 8.34
CA ARG A 105 24.70 9.09 7.66
C ARG A 105 23.80 10.16 8.28
N GLY A 106 23.14 10.92 7.43
CA GLY A 106 22.14 11.90 7.81
C GLY A 106 21.04 11.28 8.69
N GLY A 107 20.49 12.05 9.62
CA GLY A 107 19.38 11.58 10.46
C GLY A 107 18.03 11.87 9.80
N VAL A 108 17.11 10.91 9.87
CA VAL A 108 15.69 11.10 9.54
C VAL A 108 14.90 11.29 10.83
N GLU A 109 14.20 12.41 10.94
CA GLU A 109 13.30 12.72 12.06
C GLU A 109 11.87 12.74 11.53
N THR A 110 11.00 11.91 12.10
CA THR A 110 9.61 11.76 11.67
C THR A 110 8.65 12.08 12.81
N GLU A 111 7.73 13.01 12.56
CA GLU A 111 6.58 13.29 13.43
C GLU A 111 5.32 12.81 12.69
N GLU A 112 4.50 11.95 13.28
CA GLU A 112 3.26 11.47 12.66
C GLU A 112 2.03 11.64 13.55
N LYS A 113 0.85 11.76 12.93
CA LYS A 113 -0.45 11.66 13.58
C LYS A 113 -1.37 10.82 12.71
N THR A 114 -2.09 9.90 13.36
CA THR A 114 -3.11 9.08 12.72
C THR A 114 -4.48 9.72 12.90
N TYR A 115 -5.22 9.82 11.80
CA TYR A 115 -6.60 10.29 11.73
C TYR A 115 -7.51 9.11 11.37
N PRO A 116 -8.58 8.86 12.13
CA PRO A 116 -9.56 7.85 11.77
C PRO A 116 -10.33 8.32 10.54
N VAL A 117 -10.48 7.45 9.54
CA VAL A 117 -11.34 7.71 8.39
C VAL A 117 -12.73 7.15 8.70
N PRO A 118 -13.78 7.99 8.79
CA PRO A 118 -15.15 7.51 8.97
C PRO A 118 -15.53 6.49 7.89
N LYS A 119 -16.21 5.42 8.27
CA LYS A 119 -16.55 4.31 7.35
C LYS A 119 -17.42 4.78 6.18
N GLU A 120 -18.22 5.81 6.41
CA GLU A 120 -19.09 6.45 5.44
C GLU A 120 -18.28 7.06 4.30
N LEU A 121 -17.08 7.60 4.59
CA LEU A 121 -16.19 8.17 3.57
C LEU A 121 -15.55 7.09 2.69
N HIS A 122 -15.45 5.84 3.15
CA HIS A 122 -14.96 4.75 2.31
C HIS A 122 -15.86 4.51 1.09
N VAL A 123 -17.16 4.71 1.23
CA VAL A 123 -18.17 4.49 0.16
C VAL A 123 -18.91 5.79 -0.24
N GLY A 124 -18.46 6.92 0.29
CA GLY A 124 -19.02 8.25 0.08
C GLY A 124 -18.60 8.86 -1.25
N SER A 125 -18.58 10.19 -1.33
CA SER A 125 -17.94 10.88 -2.45
C SER A 125 -16.43 11.01 -2.22
N GLY A 126 -15.67 11.00 -3.32
CA GLY A 126 -14.23 11.26 -3.27
C GLY A 126 -13.89 12.68 -2.84
N ALA A 127 -14.77 13.64 -3.12
CA ALA A 127 -14.63 15.01 -2.64
C ALA A 127 -14.66 15.06 -1.11
N GLU A 128 -15.65 14.44 -0.46
CA GLU A 128 -15.73 14.39 1.01
C GLU A 128 -14.54 13.65 1.63
N LEU A 129 -14.06 12.57 0.98
CA LEU A 129 -12.85 11.86 1.44
C LEU A 129 -11.62 12.78 1.43
N PHE A 130 -11.40 13.53 0.35
CA PHE A 130 -10.25 14.40 0.23
C PHE A 130 -10.40 15.72 1.00
N ASP A 131 -11.62 16.17 1.27
CA ASP A 131 -11.90 17.26 2.20
C ASP A 131 -11.50 16.84 3.63
N HIS A 132 -11.84 15.62 4.05
CA HIS A 132 -11.39 15.07 5.33
C HIS A 132 -9.86 14.95 5.42
N VAL A 133 -9.19 14.52 4.34
CA VAL A 133 -7.71 14.50 4.25
C VAL A 133 -7.12 15.90 4.40
N SER A 134 -7.73 16.89 3.73
CA SER A 134 -7.27 18.28 3.73
C SER A 134 -7.46 18.95 5.10
N GLU A 135 -8.60 18.72 5.75
CA GLU A 135 -8.86 19.17 7.13
C GLU A 135 -7.89 18.54 8.12
N SER A 136 -7.62 17.25 7.97
CA SER A 136 -6.66 16.52 8.82
C SER A 136 -5.23 17.04 8.65
N LEU A 137 -4.81 17.38 7.43
CA LEU A 137 -3.53 18.04 7.18
C LEU A 137 -3.46 19.40 7.89
N LYS A 138 -4.51 20.23 7.76
CA LYS A 138 -4.58 21.54 8.41
C LYS A 138 -4.49 21.44 9.93
N ASP A 139 -5.23 20.50 10.52
CA ASP A 139 -5.19 20.21 11.94
C ASP A 139 -3.77 19.79 12.39
N PHE A 140 -3.11 18.92 11.65
CA PHE A 140 -1.74 18.50 11.95
C PHE A 140 -0.76 19.67 11.95
N LEU A 141 -0.82 20.52 10.92
CA LEU A 141 0.06 21.69 10.82
C LEU A 141 -0.15 22.65 11.99
N HIS A 142 -1.41 22.89 12.37
CA HIS A 142 -1.75 23.73 13.52
C HIS A 142 -1.24 23.13 14.84
N GLU A 143 -1.51 21.85 15.12
CA GLU A 143 -1.06 21.16 16.35
C GLU A 143 0.46 21.16 16.49
N LYS A 144 1.18 20.94 15.37
CA LYS A 144 2.65 20.90 15.35
C LYS A 144 3.30 22.28 15.24
N ASN A 145 2.52 23.36 15.29
CA ASN A 145 2.98 24.74 15.13
C ASN A 145 3.80 24.94 13.84
N ILE A 146 3.41 24.27 12.77
CA ILE A 146 4.02 24.41 11.44
C ILE A 146 3.31 25.58 10.74
N SER A 147 4.10 26.46 10.12
CA SER A 147 3.58 27.69 9.53
C SER A 147 2.59 27.42 8.41
N LEU A 148 1.35 27.89 8.53
CA LEU A 148 0.33 27.75 7.49
C LEU A 148 0.54 28.68 6.28
N GLU A 149 1.38 29.70 6.44
CA GLU A 149 1.68 30.71 5.40
C GLU A 149 2.79 30.29 4.45
N LYS A 150 3.57 29.26 4.83
CA LYS A 150 4.64 28.71 3.99
C LYS A 150 4.09 27.61 3.11
N LYS A 151 4.58 27.59 1.86
CA LYS A 151 4.37 26.47 0.96
C LYS A 151 5.17 25.26 1.42
N HIS A 152 4.50 24.15 1.71
CA HIS A 152 5.14 22.91 2.15
C HIS A 152 5.25 21.88 1.01
N PRO A 153 6.45 21.35 0.73
CA PRO A 153 6.61 20.19 -0.13
C PRO A 153 5.84 18.98 0.43
N LEU A 154 5.02 18.34 -0.41
CA LEU A 154 4.15 17.24 0.00
C LEU A 154 4.32 16.02 -0.89
N ALA A 155 4.47 14.85 -0.28
CA ALA A 155 4.34 13.56 -0.94
C ALA A 155 3.02 12.89 -0.52
N PHE A 156 2.34 12.28 -1.48
CA PHE A 156 1.08 11.57 -1.24
C PHE A 156 1.27 10.07 -1.45
N THR A 157 1.41 9.32 -0.36
CA THR A 157 1.35 7.87 -0.38
C THR A 157 -0.11 7.44 -0.51
N PHE A 158 -0.47 6.91 -1.68
CA PHE A 158 -1.83 6.51 -2.03
C PHE A 158 -1.84 5.03 -2.45
N SER A 159 -2.31 4.16 -1.56
CA SER A 159 -2.16 2.70 -1.70
C SER A 159 -3.22 2.04 -2.58
N PHE A 160 -3.45 2.61 -3.76
CA PHE A 160 -4.38 2.12 -4.77
C PHE A 160 -3.71 2.14 -6.15
N PRO A 161 -4.10 1.25 -7.08
CA PRO A 161 -3.49 1.19 -8.39
C PRO A 161 -3.77 2.49 -9.17
N CYS A 162 -2.70 3.24 -9.46
CA CYS A 162 -2.75 4.46 -10.25
C CYS A 162 -1.87 4.32 -11.49
N GLU A 163 -2.40 4.73 -12.63
CA GLU A 163 -1.59 4.94 -13.82
C GLU A 163 -0.93 6.32 -13.72
N GLN A 164 0.40 6.34 -13.72
CA GLN A 164 1.18 7.56 -13.55
C GLN A 164 1.83 7.97 -14.87
N THR A 165 1.64 9.23 -15.25
CA THR A 165 2.33 9.87 -16.39
C THR A 165 3.59 10.62 -15.94
N THR A 166 3.58 11.13 -14.72
CA THR A 166 4.71 11.78 -14.04
C THR A 166 4.65 11.42 -12.55
N LEU A 167 5.72 11.74 -11.81
CA LEU A 167 5.76 11.49 -10.37
C LEU A 167 4.61 12.17 -9.59
N ASN A 168 4.10 13.30 -10.07
CA ASN A 168 3.05 14.10 -9.43
C ASN A 168 1.68 14.04 -10.12
N GLN A 169 1.42 13.01 -10.93
CA GLN A 169 0.14 12.75 -11.56
C GLN A 169 -0.19 11.26 -11.44
N GLY A 170 -1.43 10.94 -11.05
CA GLY A 170 -1.84 9.55 -10.87
C GLY A 170 -3.33 9.38 -11.12
N LEU A 171 -3.68 8.68 -12.18
CA LEU A 171 -5.06 8.33 -12.53
C LEU A 171 -5.46 7.07 -11.77
N LEU A 172 -6.45 7.15 -10.87
CA LEU A 172 -6.92 5.98 -10.14
C LEU A 172 -7.63 5.00 -11.08
N LEU A 173 -7.09 3.79 -11.23
CA LEU A 173 -7.65 2.77 -12.12
C LEU A 173 -8.90 2.10 -11.52
N ASN A 174 -8.75 1.60 -10.30
CA ASN A 174 -9.81 0.94 -9.58
C ASN A 174 -9.60 1.03 -8.08
N TRP A 175 -10.69 1.12 -7.35
CA TRP A 175 -10.63 0.93 -5.91
C TRP A 175 -10.35 -0.52 -5.54
N SER A 176 -9.69 -0.72 -4.40
CA SER A 176 -9.43 -2.03 -3.78
C SER A 176 -9.74 -1.95 -2.28
N LYS A 177 -9.51 -3.04 -1.54
CA LYS A 177 -9.77 -3.11 -0.09
C LYS A 177 -11.25 -2.76 0.18
N ASN A 178 -11.51 -1.92 1.18
CA ASN A 178 -12.86 -1.49 1.57
C ASN A 178 -13.27 -0.11 1.02
N PHE A 179 -12.46 0.50 0.15
CA PHE A 179 -12.76 1.81 -0.44
C PHE A 179 -13.54 1.65 -1.75
N ARG A 180 -14.49 2.56 -1.99
CA ARG A 180 -15.34 2.70 -3.18
C ARG A 180 -15.85 4.16 -3.30
N ALA A 181 -15.02 5.15 -2.99
CA ALA A 181 -15.43 6.55 -3.03
C ALA A 181 -15.74 7.01 -4.46
N ARG A 182 -16.92 7.58 -4.68
CA ARG A 182 -17.42 7.93 -6.02
C ARG A 182 -16.71 9.16 -6.59
N GLY A 183 -16.52 9.20 -7.90
CA GLY A 183 -15.98 10.38 -8.60
C GLY A 183 -14.46 10.54 -8.53
N LEU A 184 -13.72 9.52 -8.08
CA LEU A 184 -12.26 9.48 -8.15
C LEU A 184 -11.71 8.42 -9.12
N GLN A 185 -12.46 7.36 -9.41
CA GLN A 185 -12.01 6.36 -10.37
C GLN A 185 -12.00 6.95 -11.78
N GLY A 186 -10.88 6.81 -12.49
CA GLY A 186 -10.63 7.46 -13.77
C GLY A 186 -10.23 8.93 -13.65
N GLU A 187 -9.96 9.44 -12.46
CA GLU A 187 -9.56 10.82 -12.21
C GLU A 187 -8.12 10.91 -11.66
N ASP A 188 -7.47 12.05 -11.90
CA ASP A 188 -6.18 12.37 -11.30
C ASP A 188 -6.35 12.71 -9.82
N VAL A 189 -5.85 11.83 -8.95
CA VAL A 189 -5.98 11.95 -7.49
C VAL A 189 -5.20 13.13 -6.94
N VAL A 190 -4.10 13.54 -7.57
CA VAL A 190 -3.33 14.71 -7.16
C VAL A 190 -4.10 15.98 -7.46
N ARG A 191 -4.74 16.05 -8.63
CA ARG A 191 -5.63 17.16 -9.00
C ARG A 191 -6.81 17.27 -8.03
N ALA A 192 -7.47 16.14 -7.75
CA ALA A 192 -8.60 16.12 -6.82
C ALA A 192 -8.18 16.53 -5.40
N LEU A 193 -7.04 16.04 -4.90
CA LEU A 193 -6.50 16.43 -3.60
C LEU A 193 -6.19 17.94 -3.54
N ARG A 194 -5.49 18.48 -4.54
CA ARG A 194 -5.22 19.94 -4.63
C ARG A 194 -6.51 20.75 -4.58
N GLY A 195 -7.52 20.34 -5.34
CA GLY A 195 -8.83 20.98 -5.32
C GLY A 195 -9.51 20.96 -3.95
N SER A 196 -9.35 19.90 -3.16
CA SER A 196 -9.84 19.85 -1.77
C SER A 196 -9.04 20.76 -0.84
N ILE A 197 -7.71 20.78 -0.94
CA ILE A 197 -6.86 21.66 -0.13
C ILE A 197 -7.19 23.13 -0.38
N ASP A 198 -7.37 23.51 -1.65
CA ASP A 198 -7.76 24.87 -2.05
C ASP A 198 -9.13 25.26 -1.46
N ARG A 199 -10.10 24.34 -1.43
CA ARG A 199 -11.42 24.57 -0.82
C ARG A 199 -11.37 24.69 0.69
N THR A 200 -10.60 23.82 1.37
CA THR A 200 -10.42 23.87 2.83
C THR A 200 -9.75 25.18 3.25
N GLY A 201 -8.78 25.65 2.45
CA GLY A 201 -8.08 26.91 2.65
C GLY A 201 -7.22 26.97 3.92
N GLY A 202 -6.32 27.96 3.97
CA GLY A 202 -5.43 28.17 5.13
C GLY A 202 -4.31 27.13 5.24
N VAL A 203 -3.96 26.49 4.13
CA VAL A 203 -2.78 25.62 3.97
C VAL A 203 -2.25 25.84 2.56
N ASP A 204 -0.93 26.02 2.40
CA ASP A 204 -0.27 26.07 1.09
C ASP A 204 0.68 24.87 0.95
N VAL A 205 0.47 24.03 -0.06
CA VAL A 205 1.31 22.86 -0.33
C VAL A 205 1.70 22.73 -1.79
N GLU A 206 2.84 22.10 -2.01
CA GLU A 206 3.26 21.64 -3.31
C GLU A 206 3.29 20.11 -3.34
N VAL A 207 2.30 19.49 -3.99
CA VAL A 207 2.33 18.03 -4.17
C VAL A 207 3.40 17.68 -5.19
N LEU A 208 4.55 17.19 -4.70
CA LEU A 208 5.72 16.80 -5.48
C LEU A 208 5.62 15.39 -6.05
N ALA A 209 4.91 14.50 -5.35
CA ALA A 209 4.82 13.10 -5.73
C ALA A 209 3.53 12.47 -5.24
N VAL A 210 3.01 11.51 -6.02
CA VAL A 210 2.09 10.47 -5.56
C VAL A 210 2.80 9.12 -5.71
N VAL A 211 2.80 8.31 -4.66
CA VAL A 211 3.52 7.03 -4.62
C VAL A 211 2.65 5.94 -4.03
N ASN A 212 2.85 4.70 -4.46
CA ASN A 212 2.22 3.55 -3.83
C ASN A 212 2.94 3.19 -2.51
N ASP A 213 2.24 2.58 -1.56
CA ASP A 213 2.82 2.12 -0.29
C ASP A 213 3.94 1.11 -0.47
N THR A 214 3.85 0.20 -1.45
CA THR A 214 4.96 -0.73 -1.76
C THR A 214 6.24 0.01 -2.15
N VAL A 215 6.13 1.07 -2.96
CA VAL A 215 7.26 1.92 -3.36
C VAL A 215 7.79 2.69 -2.17
N ALA A 216 6.91 3.30 -1.37
CA ALA A 216 7.31 4.02 -0.16
C ALA A 216 8.03 3.09 0.84
N THR A 217 7.57 1.85 1.00
CA THR A 217 8.22 0.83 1.84
C THR A 217 9.61 0.47 1.31
N MET A 218 9.74 0.21 0.00
CA MET A 218 11.05 -0.04 -0.64
C MET A 218 12.01 1.12 -0.38
N MET A 219 11.57 2.36 -0.61
CA MET A 219 12.39 3.55 -0.43
C MET A 219 12.80 3.75 1.03
N THR A 220 11.90 3.46 1.97
CA THR A 220 12.20 3.54 3.41
C THR A 220 13.30 2.55 3.80
N CYS A 221 13.22 1.31 3.31
CA CYS A 221 14.29 0.33 3.52
C CYS A 221 15.60 0.73 2.81
N GLY A 222 15.50 1.35 1.64
CA GLY A 222 16.63 1.86 0.86
C GLY A 222 17.52 2.90 1.59
N VAL A 223 16.94 3.63 2.54
CA VAL A 223 17.70 4.59 3.39
C VAL A 223 18.76 3.86 4.22
N ASP A 224 18.41 2.69 4.76
CA ASP A 224 19.31 1.91 5.61
C ASP A 224 20.13 0.89 4.82
N ASP A 225 19.52 0.28 3.80
CA ASP A 225 20.10 -0.77 2.96
C ASP A 225 20.04 -0.42 1.47
N GLN A 226 21.19 -0.09 0.90
CA GLN A 226 21.35 0.28 -0.51
C GLN A 226 21.09 -0.88 -1.49
N TYR A 227 20.97 -2.11 -1.01
CA TYR A 227 20.61 -3.28 -1.83
C TYR A 227 19.10 -3.56 -1.85
N CYS A 228 18.28 -2.71 -1.21
CA CYS A 228 16.83 -2.90 -1.19
C CYS A 228 16.19 -2.48 -2.53
N GLU A 229 15.81 -3.47 -3.34
CA GLU A 229 15.16 -3.26 -4.65
C GLU A 229 13.70 -3.76 -4.70
N VAL A 230 13.17 -4.26 -3.58
CA VAL A 230 11.82 -4.84 -3.50
C VAL A 230 11.08 -4.33 -2.27
N GLY A 231 9.92 -3.74 -2.50
CA GLY A 231 8.94 -3.42 -1.45
C GLY A 231 7.82 -4.46 -1.42
N LEU A 232 7.52 -4.98 -0.23
CA LEU A 232 6.44 -5.96 -0.04
C LEU A 232 5.49 -5.48 1.05
N ILE A 233 4.19 -5.44 0.73
CA ILE A 233 3.13 -5.19 1.70
C ILE A 233 2.40 -6.51 1.99
N GLY A 234 2.60 -7.03 3.20
CA GLY A 234 1.93 -8.24 3.70
C GLY A 234 1.03 -7.91 4.88
N ASN A 235 -0.27 -7.76 4.64
CA ASN A 235 -1.25 -7.59 5.72
C ASN A 235 -1.91 -8.94 6.04
N CYS A 236 -1.45 -9.62 7.09
CA CYS A 236 -2.18 -10.73 7.67
C CYS A 236 -3.34 -10.19 8.51
N SER A 237 -4.50 -10.01 7.89
CA SER A 237 -5.75 -9.96 8.66
C SER A 237 -6.08 -11.39 9.04
N ALA A 238 -5.73 -11.82 10.25
CA ALA A 238 -6.27 -13.06 10.79
C ALA A 238 -7.80 -12.96 10.76
N LEU A 239 -8.44 -13.89 10.07
CA LEU A 239 -9.90 -14.11 10.13
C LEU A 239 -10.33 -14.45 11.55
#